data_AF-A0A956MJX6-F1
#
_entry.id   AF-A0A956MJX6-F1
#
_cell.length_a   1.000
_cell.length_b   1.000
_cell.length_c   1.000
_cell.angle_alpha   90.00
_cell.angle_beta   90.00
_cell.angle_gamma   90.00
#
_symmetry.space_group_name_H-M   'P 1'
#
loop_
_entity.id
_entity.type
_entity.pdbx_description
1 polymer ?
#
loop_
_entity_poly.entity_id
_entity_poly.type
_entity_poly.pdbx_seq_one_letter_code
_entity_poly.pdbx_strand_id
1 'polypeptide(L)' 'ALMLLKGHSHKRIARETDRSERTVRQHAVAVYRKSGLSGRAELAGWFLEDLGVPEAEAAERQG' A
#
# COMPACT_ATOMS: atom_id res chain seq x y z
N ALA A 1 2.97 -6.02 4.64
CA ALA A 1 2.59 -4.99 3.67
C ALA A 1 1.22 -4.35 3.97
N LEU A 2 0.22 -5.10 4.45
CA LEU A 2 -1.18 -4.63 4.61
C LEU A 2 -1.34 -3.25 5.26
N MET A 3 -0.66 -2.96 6.37
CA MET A 3 -0.77 -1.64 7.03
C MET A 3 -0.24 -0.48 6.17
N LEU A 4 0.77 -0.73 5.33
CA LEU A 4 1.27 0.26 4.37
C LEU A 4 0.24 0.53 3.27
N LEU A 5 -0.46 -0.52 2.80
CA LEU A 5 -1.54 -0.40 1.82
C LEU A 5 -2.76 0.34 2.41
N LYS A 6 -3.07 0.11 3.69
CA LYS A 6 -4.12 0.84 4.43
C LYS A 6 -3.78 2.30 4.77
N GLY A 7 -2.71 2.88 4.21
CA GLY A 7 -2.37 4.28 4.46
C GLY A 7 -1.75 4.58 5.84
N HIS A 8 -1.43 3.59 6.67
CA HIS A 8 -0.85 3.85 8.00
C HIS A 8 0.60 4.35 7.92
N SER A 9 0.97 5.33 8.75
CA SER A 9 2.36 5.79 8.84
C SER A 9 3.25 4.78 9.57
N HIS A 10 4.57 4.85 9.37
CA HIS A 10 5.50 3.98 10.11
C HIS A 10 5.37 4.14 11.63
N LYS A 11 5.11 5.37 12.12
CA LYS A 11 4.82 5.68 13.52
C LYS A 11 3.57 4.95 14.03
N ARG A 12 2.50 4.94 13.25
CA ARG A 12 1.26 4.24 13.59
C ARG A 12 1.48 2.74 13.66
N ILE A 13 2.16 2.17 12.66
CA ILE A 13 2.48 0.74 12.60
C ILE A 13 3.37 0.34 13.78
N ALA A 14 4.40 1.14 14.10
CA ALA A 14 5.29 0.93 15.24
C ALA A 14 4.51 0.81 16.56
N ARG A 15 3.59 1.75 16.81
CA ARG A 15 2.70 1.71 17.98
C ARG A 15 1.78 0.48 17.99
N GLU A 16 1.15 0.17 16.87
CA GLU A 16 0.18 -0.95 16.77
C GLU A 16 0.84 -2.33 16.85
N THR A 17 2.15 -2.42 16.60
CA THR A 17 2.90 -3.68 16.59
C THR A 17 3.87 -3.82 17.76
N ASP A 18 3.94 -2.83 18.65
CA ASP A 18 4.93 -2.74 19.72
C ASP A 18 6.37 -2.92 19.20
N ARG A 19 6.72 -2.14 18.19
CA ARG A 19 8.04 -2.13 17.54
C ARG A 19 8.54 -0.71 17.35
N SER A 20 9.85 -0.56 17.19
CA SER A 20 10.43 0.74 16.85
C SER A 20 10.08 1.17 15.42
N GLU A 21 9.98 2.48 15.17
CA GLU A 21 9.84 3.01 13.81
C GLU A 21 10.97 2.56 12.88
N ARG A 22 12.18 2.39 13.43
CA ARG A 22 13.34 1.88 12.69
C ARG A 22 13.08 0.46 12.18
N THR A 23 12.60 -0.42 13.04
CA THR A 23 12.23 -1.81 12.69
C THR A 23 11.16 -1.84 11.62
N VAL A 24 10.12 -1.00 11.76
CA VAL A 24 9.05 -0.88 10.75
C VAL A 24 9.59 -0.40 9.40
N ARG A 25 10.48 0.61 9.39
CA ARG A 25 11.13 1.09 8.15
C ARG A 25 11.96 0.01 7.49
N GLN A 26 12.72 -0.77 8.26
CA GLN A 26 13.49 -1.91 7.73
C GLN A 26 12.58 -2.97 7.11
N HIS A 27 11.45 -3.29 7.74
CA HIS A 27 10.45 -4.19 7.17
C HIS A 27 9.82 -3.62 5.90
N ALA A 28 9.51 -2.32 5.85
CA ALA A 28 9.00 -1.67 4.65
C ALA A 28 9.99 -1.77 3.49
N VAL A 29 11.26 -1.45 3.71
CA VAL A 29 12.33 -1.59 2.70
C VAL A 29 12.47 -3.04 2.24
N ALA A 30 12.41 -4.01 3.16
CA ALA A 30 12.47 -5.42 2.80
C ALA A 30 11.27 -5.86 1.95
N VAL A 31 10.08 -5.31 2.20
CA VAL A 31 8.90 -5.54 1.35
C VAL A 31 9.14 -5.00 -0.05
N TYR A 32 9.53 -3.72 -0.19
CA TYR A 32 9.79 -3.08 -1.48
C TYR A 32 10.83 -3.84 -2.29
N ARG A 33 11.95 -4.20 -1.67
CA ARG A 33 13.02 -4.98 -2.33
C ARG A 33 12.54 -6.35 -2.80
N LYS A 34 11.74 -7.05 -1.99
CA LYS A 34 11.24 -8.40 -2.34
C LYS A 34 10.17 -8.36 -3.42
N SER A 35 9.42 -7.26 -3.54
CA SER A 35 8.43 -7.07 -4.59
C SER A 35 9.02 -6.44 -5.86
N GLY A 36 10.28 -6.00 -5.84
CA GLY A 36 10.88 -5.26 -6.97
C GLY A 36 10.32 -3.85 -7.15
N LEU A 37 9.68 -3.28 -6.12
CA LEU A 37 9.04 -1.96 -6.17
C LEU A 37 9.93 -0.93 -5.46
N SER A 38 9.90 0.32 -5.90
CA SER A 38 10.72 1.42 -5.39
C SER A 38 10.23 1.98 -4.04
N GLY A 39 8.95 1.79 -3.70
CA GLY A 39 8.43 2.32 -2.46
C GLY A 39 6.93 2.16 -2.26
N ARG A 40 6.41 2.96 -1.31
CA ARG A 40 5.03 2.86 -0.85
C ARG A 40 4.01 3.16 -1.95
N ALA A 41 4.27 4.20 -2.75
CA ALA A 41 3.36 4.62 -3.81
C ALA A 41 3.22 3.54 -4.88
N GLU A 42 4.35 3.00 -5.34
CA GLU A 42 4.37 1.92 -6.32
C GLU A 42 3.77 0.61 -5.76
N LEU A 43 4.03 0.28 -4.48
CA LEU A 43 3.37 -0.83 -3.80
C LEU A 43 1.84 -0.67 -3.77
N ALA A 44 1.34 0.55 -3.55
CA ALA A 44 -0.09 0.82 -3.57
C ALA A 44 -0.65 0.76 -4.99
N GLY A 45 0.04 1.34 -5.98
CA GLY A 45 -0.33 1.27 -7.39
C GLY A 45 -0.44 -0.18 -7.88
N TRP A 46 0.62 -0.97 -7.70
CA TRP A 46 0.65 -2.39 -8.04
C TRP A 46 -0.48 -3.19 -7.39
N PHE A 47 -0.82 -2.89 -6.13
CA PHE A 47 -1.93 -3.56 -5.45
C PHE A 47 -3.31 -3.17 -6.00
N LEU A 48 -3.46 -1.93 -6.47
CA LEU A 48 -4.72 -1.40 -6.98
C LEU A 48 -4.95 -1.70 -8.47
N GLU A 49 -3.90 -1.98 -9.25
CA GLU A 49 -3.99 -2.33 -10.67
C GLU A 49 -4.89 -3.56 -10.91
N ASP A 50 -4.83 -4.57 -10.04
CA ASP A 50 -5.67 -5.77 -10.13
C ASP A 50 -7.05 -5.60 -9.47
N LEU A 51 -7.27 -4.48 -8.76
CA LEU A 51 -8.54 -4.22 -8.08
C LEU A 51 -9.67 -3.88 -9.07
N GLY A 52 -9.36 -3.78 -10.36
CA GLY A 52 -10.33 -3.56 -11.44
C GLY A 52 -11.29 -2.46 -11.06
N VAL A 53 -10.88 -1.19 -11.18
CA VAL A 53 -11.84 -0.08 -11.05
C VAL A 53 -12.98 -0.41 -12.01
N PRO A 54 -14.19 -0.77 -11.51
CA PRO A 54 -15.30 -0.99 -12.41
C PRO A 54 -15.44 0.32 -13.17
N GLU A 55 -15.56 0.26 -14.50
CA GLU A 55 -15.72 1.42 -15.39
C GLU A 55 -16.92 2.26 -14.91
N ALA A 56 -16.70 3.11 -13.92
CA ALA A 56 -17.74 3.82 -13.18
C ALA A 56 -18.39 4.92 -14.02
N GLU A 57 -18.07 4.99 -15.32
CA GLU A 57 -18.58 6.00 -16.25
C GLU A 57 -19.20 5.41 -17.53
N ALA A 58 -19.17 4.09 -17.76
CA ALA A 58 -19.88 3.50 -18.91
C ALA A 58 -21.41 3.47 -18.70
N ALA A 59 -21.88 3.65 -17.47
CA ALA A 59 -23.29 3.56 -17.09
C ALA A 59 -24.08 4.90 -17.19
N GLU A 60 -23.42 6.06 -17.32
CA GLU A 60 -24.13 7.35 -17.39
C GLU A 60 -24.48 7.80 -18.83
N ARG A 61 -24.11 7.03 -19.87
CA ARG A 61 -24.43 7.38 -21.28
C ARG A 61 -25.68 6.72 -21.86
N GLN A 62 -26.47 6.01 -21.04
CA GLN A 62 -27.69 5.33 -21.49
C GLN A 62 -28.92 5.65 -20.61
N GLY A 63 -29.04 6.91 -20.18
CA GLY A 63 -30.26 7.46 -19.56
C GLY A 63 -30.77 8.64 -20.35
#